data_AF-A0A7Y4TRW4-F1
#
_entry.id   AF-A0A7Y4TRW4-F1
#
_cell.length_a   1.000
_cell.length_b   1.000
_cell.length_c   1.000
_cell.angle_alpha   90.00
_cell.angle_beta   90.00
_cell.angle_gamma   90.00
#
_symmetry.space_group_name_H-M   'P 1'
#
loop_
_entity.id
_entity.type
_entity.pdbx_description
1 polymer ?
#
loop_
_entity_poly.entity_id
_entity_poly.type
_entity_poly.pdbx_seq_one_letter_code
_entity_poly.pdbx_strand_id
1 'polypeptide(L)'
;MIFDWIKSTIENIKERVRNPFSERNTAPFAGAFIIALLIYNWHLFFSLINFDSSETRLTKIEIIKGYLREKNWVNRIGMPVVIAFGSIVFYYFFNTISLGITTIFNRWFKATILYFTDRSKIIPRKELEQNITNTNKLRERYESIRKIQTEFQGEIEDYRRQLNEKDSAIIKIREEKERTFKELEVTTQKLEALTREEVSMKILLARYGKNERFEDVTKSVAELISSKGNFNVENAELGTDPIRYFIKQLFIIYQSGNEVKTLLANESERIELKDHILIASTTERSEKKQKSLQNQKKLANIFKGEWILKYSKTSLGSERVIIDDEARYFANGIHSFHLNNIQINDKQISFNKVSLKGVLHAKDTLTIITDKLITGSDTLGYKLEYSKPPDVRNIQ
;
A
#
# COMPACT_ATOMS: atom_id res chain seq x y z
N MET A 1 -29.87 -64.88 75.96
CA MET A 1 -28.99 -64.25 74.94
C MET A 1 -27.54 -64.05 75.42
N ILE A 2 -27.26 -63.22 76.43
CA ILE A 2 -25.88 -63.11 76.99
C ILE A 2 -25.46 -64.40 77.72
N PHE A 3 -26.38 -65.02 78.46
CA PHE A 3 -26.09 -66.25 79.21
C PHE A 3 -25.84 -67.47 78.29
N ASP A 4 -26.58 -67.57 77.19
CA ASP A 4 -26.39 -68.62 76.17
C ASP A 4 -25.09 -68.43 75.38
N TRP A 5 -24.70 -67.16 75.13
CA TRP A 5 -23.42 -66.82 74.53
C TRP A 5 -22.25 -67.17 75.46
N ILE A 6 -22.36 -66.91 76.77
CA ILE A 6 -21.33 -67.28 77.75
C ILE A 6 -21.22 -68.81 77.87
N LYS A 7 -22.35 -69.53 77.95
CA LYS A 7 -22.37 -70.99 78.07
C LYS A 7 -21.78 -71.66 76.82
N SER A 8 -22.15 -71.20 75.62
CA SER A 8 -21.54 -71.62 74.35
C SER A 8 -20.04 -71.31 74.28
N THR A 9 -19.61 -70.15 74.79
CA THR A 9 -18.18 -69.79 74.82
C THR A 9 -17.40 -70.71 75.77
N ILE A 10 -17.98 -71.08 76.93
CA ILE A 10 -17.35 -71.99 77.89
C ILE A 10 -17.26 -73.43 77.33
N GLU A 11 -18.30 -73.92 76.66
CA GLU A 11 -18.26 -75.25 76.02
C GLU A 11 -17.30 -75.29 74.83
N ASN A 12 -17.26 -74.24 74.00
CA ASN A 12 -16.28 -74.12 72.92
C ASN A 12 -14.84 -73.98 73.43
N ILE A 13 -14.61 -73.31 74.57
CA ILE A 13 -13.30 -73.27 75.24
C ILE A 13 -12.95 -74.66 75.77
N LYS A 14 -13.90 -75.39 76.37
CA LYS A 14 -13.67 -76.76 76.88
C LYS A 14 -13.29 -77.72 75.76
N GLU A 15 -13.95 -77.67 74.60
CA GLU A 15 -13.58 -78.47 73.42
C GLU A 15 -12.26 -78.04 72.78
N ARG A 16 -12.01 -76.72 72.66
CA ARG A 16 -10.73 -76.19 72.14
C ARG A 16 -9.56 -76.38 73.08
N VAL A 17 -9.77 -76.60 74.37
CA VAL A 17 -8.71 -76.96 75.32
C VAL A 17 -8.48 -78.46 75.30
N ARG A 18 -9.52 -79.29 75.18
CA ARG A 18 -9.40 -80.76 75.29
C ARG A 18 -8.65 -81.42 74.12
N ASN A 19 -8.82 -80.94 72.89
CA ASN A 19 -8.17 -81.56 71.71
C ASN A 19 -6.68 -81.18 71.51
N PRO A 20 -6.21 -79.94 71.75
CA PRO A 20 -4.78 -79.61 71.65
C PRO A 20 -3.94 -80.13 72.82
N PHE A 21 -4.57 -80.44 73.96
CA PHE A 21 -3.85 -80.89 75.15
C PHE A 21 -3.26 -82.30 75.03
N SER A 22 -3.91 -83.20 74.30
CA SER A 22 -3.45 -84.60 74.18
C SER A 22 -2.41 -84.82 73.09
N GLU A 23 -2.43 -84.03 72.00
CA GLU A 23 -1.59 -84.27 70.82
C GLU A 23 -0.55 -83.16 70.55
N ARG A 24 -0.83 -81.90 70.91
CA ARG A 24 0.07 -80.75 70.66
C ARG A 24 0.88 -80.33 71.89
N ASN A 25 0.35 -80.55 73.09
CA ASN A 25 1.04 -80.21 74.33
C ASN A 25 1.96 -81.33 74.82
N THR A 26 1.92 -82.53 74.26
CA THR A 26 2.72 -83.68 74.73
C THR A 26 4.23 -83.42 74.61
N ALA A 27 4.68 -82.79 73.52
CA ALA A 27 6.10 -82.46 73.33
C ALA A 27 6.58 -81.28 74.20
N PRO A 28 5.89 -80.12 74.27
CA PRO A 28 6.26 -79.04 75.20
C PRO A 28 6.12 -79.43 76.67
N PHE A 29 5.09 -80.19 77.03
CA PHE A 29 4.89 -80.70 78.38
C PHE A 29 5.98 -81.69 78.76
N ALA A 30 6.35 -82.63 77.87
CA ALA A 30 7.46 -83.54 78.15
C ALA A 30 8.77 -82.79 78.37
N GLY A 31 9.07 -81.77 77.54
CA GLY A 31 10.24 -80.92 77.73
C GLY A 31 10.20 -80.14 79.06
N ALA A 32 9.09 -79.45 79.34
CA ALA A 32 8.89 -78.71 80.58
C ALA A 32 8.93 -79.63 81.82
N PHE A 33 8.40 -80.85 81.70
CA PHE A 33 8.42 -81.86 82.75
C PHE A 33 9.82 -82.40 82.99
N ILE A 34 10.58 -82.72 81.94
CA ILE A 34 11.99 -83.17 82.10
C ILE A 34 12.80 -82.07 82.78
N ILE A 35 12.64 -80.81 82.37
CA ILE A 35 13.33 -79.68 83.00
C ILE A 35 12.88 -79.52 84.46
N ALA A 36 11.58 -79.56 84.75
CA ALA A 36 11.06 -79.47 86.11
C ALA A 36 11.53 -80.64 86.99
N LEU A 37 11.62 -81.84 86.44
CA LEU A 37 12.09 -83.04 87.13
C LEU A 37 13.58 -82.93 87.48
N LEU A 38 14.40 -82.44 86.54
CA LEU A 38 15.82 -82.17 86.74
C LEU A 38 16.04 -81.13 87.83
N ILE A 39 15.33 -79.99 87.77
CA ILE A 39 15.46 -78.90 88.74
C ILE A 39 14.99 -79.35 90.12
N TYR A 40 13.83 -80.03 90.21
CA TYR A 40 13.27 -80.44 91.49
C TYR A 40 14.08 -81.56 92.17
N ASN A 41 14.57 -82.51 91.38
CA ASN A 41 15.39 -83.62 91.87
C ASN A 41 16.89 -83.34 91.67
N TRP A 42 17.30 -82.07 91.67
CA TRP A 42 18.67 -81.65 91.37
C TRP A 42 19.72 -82.36 92.22
N HIS A 43 19.44 -82.59 93.51
CA HIS A 43 20.35 -83.32 94.39
C HIS A 43 20.61 -84.77 93.95
N LEU A 44 19.60 -85.47 93.40
CA LEU A 44 19.75 -86.82 92.88
C LEU A 44 20.52 -86.83 91.56
N PHE A 45 20.24 -85.87 90.67
CA PHE A 45 21.01 -85.74 89.43
C PHE A 45 22.46 -85.38 89.71
N PHE A 46 22.72 -84.47 90.66
CA PHE A 46 24.06 -84.08 91.07
C PHE A 46 24.83 -85.26 91.68
N SER A 47 24.19 -86.06 92.55
CA SER A 47 24.84 -87.25 93.14
C SER A 47 25.10 -88.36 92.13
N LEU A 48 24.28 -88.50 91.09
CA LEU A 48 24.53 -89.43 89.98
C LEU A 48 25.76 -89.03 89.16
N ILE A 49 25.92 -87.73 88.89
CA ILE A 49 26.96 -87.23 87.97
C ILE A 49 28.31 -87.04 88.68
N ASN A 50 28.33 -86.59 89.93
CA ASN A 50 29.57 -86.25 90.62
C ASN A 50 30.12 -87.45 91.43
N PHE A 51 31.30 -87.97 91.09
CA PHE A 51 31.97 -89.07 91.78
C PHE A 51 33.20 -88.56 92.51
N ASP A 52 33.17 -88.54 93.84
CA ASP A 52 34.34 -88.19 94.62
C ASP A 52 35.31 -89.38 94.70
N SER A 53 36.61 -89.12 94.57
CA SER A 53 37.63 -90.17 94.34
C SER A 53 37.84 -91.12 95.52
N SER A 54 37.29 -90.78 96.69
CA SER A 54 37.42 -91.51 97.95
C SER A 54 36.17 -92.33 98.32
N GLU A 55 35.07 -92.25 97.57
CA GLU A 55 33.84 -93.00 97.87
C GLU A 55 33.71 -94.28 97.03
N THR A 56 33.42 -95.40 97.71
CA THR A 56 33.19 -96.69 97.04
C THR A 56 31.77 -96.79 96.49
N ARG A 57 31.58 -97.55 95.40
CA ARG A 57 30.27 -97.74 94.74
C ARG A 57 29.13 -98.13 95.71
N LEU A 58 29.45 -98.82 96.80
CA LEU A 58 28.48 -99.28 97.78
C LEU A 58 27.89 -98.13 98.62
N THR A 59 28.73 -97.20 99.11
CA THR A 59 28.23 -96.04 99.88
C THR A 59 27.33 -95.14 99.04
N LYS A 60 27.62 -95.00 97.74
CA LYS A 60 26.76 -94.23 96.82
C LYS A 60 25.40 -94.88 96.58
N ILE A 61 25.35 -96.20 96.43
CA ILE A 61 24.09 -96.94 96.37
C ILE A 61 23.30 -96.73 97.66
N GLU A 62 23.96 -96.64 98.81
CA GLU A 62 23.32 -96.36 100.09
C GLU A 62 22.77 -94.93 100.18
N ILE A 63 23.48 -93.92 99.67
CA ILE A 63 22.98 -92.54 99.55
C ILE A 63 21.75 -92.48 98.63
N ILE A 64 21.80 -93.14 97.46
CA ILE A 64 20.66 -93.19 96.53
C ILE A 64 19.49 -93.93 97.17
N LYS A 65 19.74 -95.04 97.87
CA LYS A 65 18.70 -95.78 98.62
C LYS A 65 18.10 -94.94 99.74
N GLY A 66 18.93 -94.23 100.50
CA GLY A 66 18.49 -93.30 101.55
C GLY A 66 17.61 -92.22 100.96
N TYR A 67 18.08 -91.58 99.88
CA TYR A 67 17.30 -90.60 99.16
C TYR A 67 15.97 -91.20 98.68
N LEU A 68 15.94 -92.37 98.05
CA LEU A 68 14.69 -93.01 97.58
C LEU A 68 13.73 -93.42 98.71
N ARG A 69 14.22 -93.67 99.92
CA ARG A 69 13.41 -94.16 101.05
C ARG A 69 12.77 -93.04 101.88
N GLU A 70 13.38 -91.86 101.91
CA GLU A 70 13.05 -90.81 102.89
C GLU A 70 11.89 -89.88 102.47
N LYS A 71 11.48 -89.86 101.19
CA LYS A 71 10.37 -89.01 100.71
C LYS A 71 9.40 -89.74 99.80
N ASN A 72 8.10 -89.48 100.00
CA ASN A 72 7.01 -89.98 99.17
C ASN A 72 7.28 -89.73 97.68
N TRP A 73 7.34 -90.81 96.89
CA TRP A 73 7.58 -90.79 95.45
C TRP A 73 6.59 -89.87 94.70
N VAL A 74 5.34 -89.79 95.19
CA VAL A 74 4.29 -88.91 94.65
C VAL A 74 4.72 -87.45 94.66
N ASN A 75 5.41 -86.99 95.69
CA ASN A 75 5.87 -85.59 95.76
C ASN A 75 7.01 -85.33 94.76
N ARG A 76 7.88 -86.32 94.52
CA ARG A 76 9.06 -86.16 93.64
C ARG A 76 8.75 -86.10 92.16
N ILE A 77 7.74 -86.84 91.74
CA ILE A 77 7.30 -86.84 90.34
C ILE A 77 6.11 -85.89 90.18
N GLY A 78 5.19 -85.87 91.14
CA GLY A 78 3.98 -85.06 91.10
C GLY A 78 4.24 -83.56 91.11
N MET A 79 5.15 -83.04 91.94
CA MET A 79 5.42 -81.59 91.94
C MET A 79 6.00 -81.09 90.61
N PRO A 80 6.98 -81.78 89.98
CA PRO A 80 7.40 -81.45 88.63
C PRO A 80 6.28 -81.50 87.58
N VAL A 81 5.34 -82.45 87.67
CA VAL A 81 4.15 -82.48 86.81
C VAL A 81 3.31 -81.22 86.99
N VAL A 82 3.06 -80.80 88.24
CA VAL A 82 2.29 -79.59 88.55
C VAL A 82 2.98 -78.33 88.05
N ILE A 83 4.31 -78.23 88.23
CA ILE A 83 5.11 -77.09 87.73
C ILE A 83 5.05 -77.02 86.20
N ALA A 84 5.24 -78.15 85.52
CA ALA A 84 5.20 -78.22 84.05
C ALA A 84 3.80 -77.91 83.50
N PHE A 85 2.76 -78.37 84.17
CA PHE A 85 1.39 -78.03 83.79
C PHE A 85 1.09 -76.54 84.04
N GLY A 86 1.53 -76.01 85.17
CA GLY A 86 1.37 -74.61 85.53
C GLY A 86 2.06 -73.65 84.55
N SER A 87 3.25 -74.00 84.05
CA SER A 87 3.97 -73.16 83.08
C SER A 87 3.24 -73.07 81.74
N ILE A 88 2.61 -74.16 81.29
CA ILE A 88 1.80 -74.17 80.06
C ILE A 88 0.56 -73.29 80.22
N VAL A 89 -0.15 -73.43 81.34
CA VAL A 89 -1.33 -72.59 81.65
C VAL A 89 -0.93 -71.11 81.66
N PHE A 90 0.21 -70.79 82.28
CA PHE A 90 0.74 -69.44 82.35
C PHE A 90 1.08 -68.89 80.97
N TYR A 91 1.72 -69.68 80.10
CA TYR A 91 2.02 -69.29 78.72
C TYR A 91 0.75 -68.88 77.95
N TYR A 92 -0.31 -69.70 78.00
CA TYR A 92 -1.56 -69.40 77.30
C TYR A 92 -2.28 -68.17 77.85
N PHE A 93 -2.23 -67.96 79.17
CA PHE A 93 -2.78 -66.78 79.81
C PHE A 93 -2.10 -65.50 79.31
N PHE A 94 -0.76 -65.46 79.29
CA PHE A 94 0.00 -64.31 78.79
C PHE A 94 -0.22 -64.07 77.29
N ASN A 95 -0.28 -65.14 76.49
CA ASN A 95 -0.54 -65.01 75.06
C ASN A 95 -1.92 -64.38 74.78
N THR A 96 -2.92 -64.75 75.58
CA THR A 96 -4.28 -64.18 75.47
C THR A 96 -4.31 -62.70 75.84
N ILE A 97 -3.59 -62.28 76.89
CA ILE A 97 -3.46 -60.87 77.26
C ILE A 97 -2.77 -60.06 76.15
N SER A 98 -1.70 -60.60 75.55
CA SER A 98 -0.99 -59.96 74.45
C SER A 98 -1.91 -59.65 73.26
N LEU A 99 -2.75 -60.62 72.87
CA LEU A 99 -3.76 -60.44 71.83
C LEU A 99 -4.84 -59.42 72.22
N GLY A 100 -5.24 -59.38 73.49
CA GLY A 100 -6.17 -58.37 74.01
C GLY A 100 -5.60 -56.96 73.89
N ILE A 101 -4.35 -56.75 74.32
CA ILE A 101 -3.68 -55.44 74.27
C ILE A 101 -3.57 -54.94 72.83
N THR A 102 -3.10 -55.78 71.91
CA THR A 102 -2.95 -55.41 70.49
C THR A 102 -4.28 -55.05 69.85
N THR A 103 -5.36 -55.77 70.18
CA THR A 103 -6.70 -55.50 69.66
C THR A 103 -7.26 -54.17 70.20
N ILE A 104 -7.09 -53.90 71.50
CA ILE A 104 -7.53 -52.65 72.14
C ILE A 104 -6.74 -51.46 71.58
N PHE A 105 -5.43 -51.59 71.43
CA PHE A 105 -4.59 -50.53 70.87
C PHE A 105 -5.01 -50.17 69.44
N ASN A 106 -5.16 -51.17 68.57
CA ASN A 106 -5.56 -50.93 67.19
C ASN A 106 -6.97 -50.34 67.07
N ARG A 107 -7.91 -50.79 67.91
CA ARG A 107 -9.31 -50.35 67.81
C ARG A 107 -9.55 -48.99 68.46
N TRP A 108 -8.91 -48.71 69.61
CA TRP A 108 -9.23 -47.54 70.43
C TRP A 108 -8.18 -46.44 70.29
N PHE A 109 -6.90 -46.76 70.42
CA PHE A 109 -5.83 -45.75 70.36
C PHE A 109 -5.69 -45.14 68.96
N LYS A 110 -5.70 -45.95 67.90
CA LYS A 110 -5.57 -45.45 66.53
C LYS A 110 -6.71 -44.48 66.16
N ALA A 111 -7.95 -44.83 66.51
CA ALA A 111 -9.12 -43.99 66.28
C ALA A 111 -9.07 -42.68 67.09
N THR A 112 -8.60 -42.75 68.33
CA THR A 112 -8.52 -41.57 69.22
C THR A 112 -7.43 -40.60 68.78
N ILE A 113 -6.26 -41.09 68.38
CA ILE A 113 -5.16 -40.25 67.87
C ILE A 113 -5.58 -39.53 66.59
N LEU A 114 -6.22 -40.22 65.64
CA LEU A 114 -6.77 -39.60 64.43
C LEU A 114 -7.74 -38.44 64.76
N TYR A 115 -8.63 -38.63 65.74
CA TYR A 115 -9.57 -37.59 66.16
C TYR A 115 -8.89 -36.34 66.76
N PHE A 116 -7.79 -36.50 67.51
CA PHE A 116 -7.07 -35.37 68.10
C PHE A 116 -6.16 -34.64 67.11
N THR A 117 -5.52 -35.34 66.17
CA THR A 117 -4.62 -34.74 65.18
C THR A 117 -5.36 -33.93 64.11
N ASP A 118 -6.62 -34.25 63.80
CA ASP A 118 -7.39 -33.56 62.74
C ASP A 118 -8.02 -32.22 63.16
N ARG A 119 -7.90 -31.75 64.41
CA ARG A 119 -8.47 -30.45 64.82
C ARG A 119 -7.88 -29.23 64.10
N SER A 120 -6.68 -29.33 63.53
CA SER A 120 -6.09 -28.27 62.69
C SER A 120 -6.58 -28.28 61.24
N LYS A 121 -7.41 -29.25 60.84
CA LYS A 121 -7.90 -29.47 59.48
C LYS A 121 -9.43 -29.35 59.32
N ILE A 122 -10.17 -29.12 60.41
CA ILE A 122 -11.63 -29.02 60.37
C ILE A 122 -12.03 -27.57 60.08
N ILE A 123 -12.32 -27.29 58.81
CA ILE A 123 -12.89 -26.02 58.35
C ILE A 123 -14.35 -25.92 58.82
N PRO A 124 -14.79 -24.81 59.46
CA PRO A 124 -16.20 -24.58 59.79
C PRO A 124 -17.11 -24.72 58.57
N ARG A 125 -18.28 -25.37 58.70
CA ARG A 125 -19.22 -25.61 57.58
C ARG A 125 -19.53 -24.35 56.76
N LYS A 126 -19.65 -23.19 57.41
CA LYS A 126 -19.87 -21.89 56.76
C LYS A 126 -18.73 -21.48 55.82
N GLU A 127 -17.48 -21.72 56.23
CA GLU A 127 -16.29 -21.42 55.42
C GLU A 127 -16.13 -22.44 54.27
N LEU A 128 -16.48 -23.70 54.49
CA LEU A 128 -16.56 -24.71 53.43
C LEU A 128 -17.61 -24.33 52.37
N GLU A 129 -18.82 -23.95 52.79
CA GLU A 129 -19.88 -23.51 51.88
C GLU A 129 -19.49 -22.23 51.11
N GLN A 130 -18.81 -21.29 51.76
CA GLN A 130 -18.28 -20.09 51.11
C GLN A 130 -17.17 -20.42 50.10
N ASN A 131 -16.26 -21.34 50.43
CA ASN A 131 -15.21 -21.80 49.51
C ASN A 131 -15.79 -22.59 48.33
N ILE A 132 -16.80 -23.43 48.54
CA ILE A 132 -17.54 -24.09 47.45
C ILE A 132 -18.22 -23.06 46.55
N THR A 133 -18.85 -22.04 47.14
CA THR A 133 -19.48 -20.96 46.36
C THR A 133 -18.45 -20.16 45.57
N ASN A 134 -17.31 -19.82 46.18
CA ASN A 134 -16.24 -19.09 45.52
C ASN A 134 -15.57 -19.90 44.41
N THR A 135 -15.35 -21.20 44.62
CA THR A 135 -14.81 -22.11 43.60
C THR A 135 -15.79 -22.30 42.45
N ASN A 136 -17.09 -22.40 42.72
CA ASN A 136 -18.11 -22.43 41.67
C ASN A 136 -18.15 -21.12 40.88
N LYS A 137 -18.16 -19.96 41.54
CA LYS A 137 -18.08 -18.65 40.86
C LYS A 137 -16.81 -18.49 40.04
N LEU A 138 -15.68 -18.97 40.55
CA LEU A 138 -14.40 -18.93 39.84
C LEU A 138 -14.43 -19.85 38.61
N ARG A 139 -15.05 -21.03 38.73
CA ARG A 139 -15.26 -21.96 37.63
C ARG A 139 -16.18 -21.37 36.56
N GLU A 140 -17.30 -20.78 36.94
CA GLU A 140 -18.20 -20.08 36.01
C GLU A 140 -17.48 -18.96 35.27
N ARG A 141 -16.67 -18.15 35.98
CA ARG A 141 -15.82 -17.12 35.35
C ARG A 141 -14.83 -17.73 34.38
N TYR A 142 -14.16 -18.82 34.76
CA TYR A 142 -13.21 -19.52 33.90
C TYR A 142 -13.88 -20.07 32.63
N GLU A 143 -15.05 -20.69 32.77
CA GLU A 143 -15.84 -21.19 31.64
C GLU A 143 -16.31 -20.03 30.73
N SER A 144 -16.72 -18.89 31.30
CA SER A 144 -17.08 -17.70 30.52
C SER A 144 -15.89 -17.10 29.76
N ILE A 145 -14.72 -17.00 30.41
CA ILE A 145 -13.49 -16.48 29.79
C ILE A 145 -13.05 -17.41 28.67
N ARG A 146 -13.11 -18.73 28.90
CA ARG A 146 -12.78 -19.73 27.90
C ARG A 146 -13.72 -19.62 26.69
N LYS A 147 -15.03 -19.46 26.93
CA LYS A 147 -16.01 -19.29 25.85
C LYS A 147 -15.71 -18.05 25.02
N ILE A 148 -15.47 -16.91 25.67
CA ILE A 148 -15.08 -15.65 25.02
C ILE A 148 -13.78 -15.84 24.22
N GLN A 149 -12.80 -16.55 24.77
CA GLN A 149 -11.54 -16.84 24.06
C GLN A 149 -11.78 -17.68 22.80
N THR A 150 -12.65 -18.69 22.87
CA THR A 150 -13.03 -19.50 21.69
C THR A 150 -13.81 -18.68 20.66
N GLU A 151 -14.71 -17.80 21.10
CA GLU A 151 -15.44 -16.87 20.22
C GLU A 151 -14.46 -15.92 19.52
N PHE A 152 -13.54 -15.28 20.25
CA PHE A 152 -12.50 -14.43 19.65
C PHE A 152 -11.56 -15.18 18.71
N GLN A 153 -11.21 -16.43 19.03
CA GLN A 153 -10.41 -17.26 18.11
C GLN A 153 -11.16 -17.51 16.80
N GLY A 154 -12.46 -17.81 16.88
CA GLY A 154 -13.32 -17.94 15.71
C GLY A 154 -13.38 -16.64 14.89
N GLU A 155 -13.59 -15.50 15.54
CA GLU A 155 -13.58 -14.18 14.87
C GLU A 155 -12.24 -13.90 14.18
N ILE A 156 -11.10 -14.18 14.84
CA ILE A 156 -9.77 -14.02 14.24
C ILE A 156 -9.61 -14.90 13.00
N GLU A 157 -10.08 -16.13 13.03
CA GLU A 157 -10.03 -17.03 11.87
C GLU A 157 -10.91 -16.53 10.73
N ASP A 158 -12.11 -16.02 11.03
CA ASP A 158 -13.00 -15.43 10.03
C ASP A 158 -12.40 -14.16 9.42
N TYR A 159 -11.84 -13.27 10.22
CA TYR A 159 -11.12 -12.09 9.72
C TYR A 159 -9.91 -12.47 8.87
N ARG A 160 -9.16 -13.51 9.25
CA ARG A 160 -8.05 -14.03 8.44
C ARG A 160 -8.53 -14.59 7.10
N ARG A 161 -9.66 -15.30 7.06
CA ARG A 161 -10.24 -15.77 5.79
C ARG A 161 -10.63 -14.60 4.89
N GLN A 162 -11.31 -13.59 5.45
CA GLN A 162 -11.68 -12.39 4.70
C GLN A 162 -10.46 -11.64 4.17
N LEU A 163 -9.40 -11.52 4.97
CA LEU A 163 -8.14 -10.91 4.53
C LEU A 163 -7.51 -11.69 3.37
N ASN A 164 -7.39 -13.01 3.50
CA ASN A 164 -6.84 -13.86 2.44
C ASN A 164 -7.67 -13.78 1.15
N GLU A 165 -9.00 -13.74 1.25
CA GLU A 165 -9.89 -13.57 0.10
C GLU A 165 -9.66 -12.21 -0.56
N LYS A 166 -9.63 -11.12 0.22
CA LYS A 166 -9.35 -9.77 -0.28
C LYS A 166 -7.96 -9.67 -0.91
N ASP A 167 -6.94 -10.26 -0.31
CA ASP A 167 -5.58 -10.29 -0.85
C ASP A 167 -5.53 -11.03 -2.19
N SER A 168 -6.24 -12.16 -2.30
CA SER A 168 -6.35 -12.89 -3.57
C SER A 168 -7.08 -12.07 -4.65
N ALA A 169 -8.10 -11.30 -4.27
CA ALA A 169 -8.80 -10.40 -5.18
C ALA A 169 -7.90 -9.23 -5.63
N ILE A 170 -7.12 -8.66 -4.71
CA ILE A 170 -6.14 -7.60 -5.02
C ILE A 170 -5.08 -8.11 -5.98
N ILE A 171 -4.56 -9.33 -5.79
CA ILE A 171 -3.59 -9.94 -6.71
C ILE A 171 -4.19 -10.07 -8.11
N LYS A 172 -5.43 -10.59 -8.23
CA LYS A 172 -6.12 -10.70 -9.52
C LYS A 172 -6.33 -9.35 -10.19
N ILE A 173 -6.79 -8.35 -9.43
CA ILE A 173 -6.96 -6.97 -9.95
C ILE A 173 -5.61 -6.40 -10.41
N ARG A 174 -4.53 -6.66 -9.68
CA ARG A 174 -3.19 -6.20 -10.05
C ARG A 174 -2.71 -6.86 -11.34
N GLU A 175 -2.90 -8.16 -11.48
CA GLU A 175 -2.56 -8.90 -12.71
C GLU A 175 -3.39 -8.43 -13.91
N GLU A 176 -4.70 -8.21 -13.72
CA GLU A 176 -5.59 -7.67 -14.74
C GLU A 176 -5.21 -6.24 -15.13
N LYS A 177 -4.86 -5.40 -14.14
CA LYS A 177 -4.34 -4.06 -14.35
C LYS A 177 -3.01 -4.09 -15.13
N GLU A 178 -2.12 -5.02 -14.81
CA GLU A 178 -0.84 -5.18 -15.52
C GLU A 178 -1.05 -5.59 -16.98
N ARG A 179 -2.02 -6.49 -17.24
CA ARG A 179 -2.38 -6.92 -18.60
C ARG A 179 -2.99 -5.77 -19.39
N THR A 180 -3.96 -5.08 -18.82
CA THR A 180 -4.59 -3.91 -19.46
C THR A 180 -3.59 -2.78 -19.67
N PHE A 181 -2.63 -2.58 -18.76
CA PHE A 181 -1.57 -1.59 -18.95
C PHE A 181 -0.64 -1.95 -20.11
N LYS A 182 -0.24 -3.22 -20.24
CA LYS A 182 0.56 -3.68 -21.39
C LYS A 182 -0.20 -3.56 -22.70
N GLU A 183 -1.48 -3.91 -22.72
CA GLU A 183 -2.34 -3.76 -23.90
C GLU A 183 -2.51 -2.28 -24.25
N LEU A 184 -2.68 -1.41 -23.25
CA LEU A 184 -2.73 0.03 -23.43
C LEU A 184 -1.41 0.53 -24.01
N GLU A 185 -0.25 0.14 -23.48
CA GLU A 185 1.06 0.55 -24.00
C GLU A 185 1.25 0.18 -25.48
N VAL A 186 0.89 -1.06 -25.86
CA VAL A 186 0.93 -1.49 -27.26
C VAL A 186 -0.05 -0.69 -28.11
N THR A 187 -1.24 -0.39 -27.59
CA THR A 187 -2.24 0.43 -28.28
C THR A 187 -1.75 1.86 -28.44
N THR A 188 -1.14 2.46 -27.42
CA THR A 188 -0.57 3.81 -27.45
C THR A 188 0.60 3.87 -28.44
N GLN A 189 1.51 2.90 -28.44
CA GLN A 189 2.58 2.82 -29.44
C GLN A 189 2.02 2.69 -30.87
N LYS A 190 0.96 1.91 -31.05
CA LYS A 190 0.26 1.79 -32.33
C LYS A 190 -0.45 3.08 -32.71
N LEU A 191 -1.04 3.78 -31.74
CA LEU A 191 -1.71 5.06 -31.93
C LEU A 191 -0.71 6.19 -32.22
N GLU A 192 0.46 6.18 -31.61
CA GLU A 192 1.59 7.08 -31.87
C GLU A 192 2.20 6.84 -33.25
N ALA A 193 2.28 5.57 -33.69
CA ALA A 193 2.65 5.22 -35.05
C ALA A 193 1.59 5.69 -36.07
N LEU A 194 0.31 5.50 -35.77
CA LEU A 194 -0.82 5.96 -36.58
C LEU A 194 -0.95 7.48 -36.61
N THR A 195 -0.73 8.18 -35.49
CA THR A 195 -0.76 9.65 -35.43
C THR A 195 0.48 10.30 -36.07
N ARG A 196 1.64 9.62 -36.07
CA ARG A 196 2.76 10.02 -36.95
C ARG A 196 2.43 9.86 -38.44
N GLU A 197 1.58 8.91 -38.80
CA GLU A 197 1.08 8.75 -40.16
C GLU A 197 -0.10 9.69 -40.50
N GLU A 198 -0.90 10.15 -39.52
CA GLU A 198 -2.12 10.95 -39.76
C GLU A 198 -2.01 12.47 -39.53
N VAL A 199 -0.98 13.02 -38.88
CA VAL A 199 -0.78 14.48 -38.80
C VAL A 199 0.05 14.98 -39.99
N SER A 200 -0.36 14.62 -41.21
CA SER A 200 0.21 15.22 -42.42
C SER A 200 -0.45 16.57 -42.66
N MET A 201 0.30 17.66 -42.44
CA MET A 201 -0.15 18.96 -42.91
C MET A 201 -0.13 18.97 -44.44
N LYS A 202 -1.25 19.35 -45.07
CA LYS A 202 -1.36 19.40 -46.53
C LYS A 202 -1.79 20.80 -46.97
N ILE A 203 -1.03 21.40 -47.87
CA ILE A 203 -1.46 22.64 -48.54
C ILE A 203 -2.48 22.26 -49.60
N LEU A 204 -3.69 22.81 -49.49
CA LEU A 204 -4.80 22.54 -50.41
C LEU A 204 -4.81 23.54 -51.56
N LEU A 205 -4.53 24.82 -51.25
CA LEU A 205 -4.47 25.91 -52.22
C LEU A 205 -3.57 27.01 -51.68
N ALA A 206 -2.74 27.60 -52.53
CA ALA A 206 -2.10 28.88 -52.24
C ALA A 206 -2.12 29.80 -53.46
N ARG A 207 -2.55 31.05 -53.27
CA ARG A 207 -2.60 32.08 -54.31
C ARG A 207 -1.84 33.31 -53.87
N TYR A 208 -1.00 33.82 -54.75
CA TYR A 208 -0.18 35.00 -54.49
C TYR A 208 -0.49 36.08 -55.52
N GLY A 209 -0.72 37.32 -55.08
CA GLY A 209 -1.07 38.41 -55.98
C GLY A 209 -1.86 39.53 -55.34
N LYS A 210 -2.60 40.30 -56.15
CA LYS A 210 -3.43 41.42 -55.68
C LYS A 210 -4.69 41.55 -56.53
N ASN A 211 -5.81 41.87 -55.89
CA ASN A 211 -7.12 42.13 -56.51
C ASN A 211 -7.65 40.95 -57.34
N GLU A 212 -7.54 40.98 -58.67
CA GLU A 212 -7.98 39.89 -59.56
C GLU A 212 -6.79 39.21 -60.27
N ARG A 213 -5.56 39.67 -60.01
CA ARG A 213 -4.34 39.11 -60.60
C ARG A 213 -3.59 38.30 -59.55
N PHE A 214 -3.73 36.98 -59.63
CA PHE A 214 -3.04 36.03 -58.78
C PHE A 214 -2.41 34.93 -59.61
N GLU A 215 -1.35 34.35 -59.06
CA GLU A 215 -0.73 33.13 -59.54
C GLU A 215 -0.91 32.03 -58.49
N ASP A 216 -1.10 30.80 -58.96
CA ASP A 216 -1.14 29.62 -58.10
C ASP A 216 0.28 29.26 -57.67
N VAL A 217 0.53 29.37 -56.37
CA VAL A 217 1.82 29.06 -55.75
C VAL A 217 1.72 27.87 -54.79
N THR A 218 0.68 27.04 -54.94
CA THR A 218 0.40 25.89 -54.06
C THR A 218 1.59 24.96 -53.93
N LYS A 219 2.25 24.63 -55.05
CA LYS A 219 3.44 23.76 -55.07
C LYS A 219 4.63 24.40 -54.36
N SER A 220 4.94 25.66 -54.68
CA SER A 220 6.06 26.38 -54.07
C SER A 220 5.87 26.50 -52.55
N VAL A 221 4.67 26.85 -52.10
CA VAL A 221 4.35 26.97 -50.67
C VAL A 221 4.43 25.61 -49.97
N ALA A 222 3.88 24.54 -50.57
CA ALA A 222 4.00 23.19 -50.02
C ALA A 222 5.46 22.77 -49.87
N GLU A 223 6.29 22.98 -50.90
CA GLU A 223 7.71 22.65 -50.88
C GLU A 223 8.48 23.46 -49.83
N LEU A 224 8.25 24.78 -49.75
CA LEU A 224 8.90 25.65 -48.75
C LEU A 224 8.56 25.23 -47.32
N ILE A 225 7.30 24.88 -47.06
CA ILE A 225 6.87 24.43 -45.74
C ILE A 225 7.46 23.06 -45.41
N SER A 226 7.42 22.11 -46.36
CA SER A 226 7.97 20.75 -46.15
C SER A 226 9.49 20.73 -46.02
N SER A 227 10.21 21.62 -46.72
CA SER A 227 11.68 21.64 -46.72
C SER A 227 12.30 22.52 -45.63
N LYS A 228 11.75 23.71 -45.39
CA LYS A 228 12.34 24.72 -44.49
C LYS A 228 11.52 24.97 -43.22
N GLY A 229 10.23 24.68 -43.24
CA GLY A 229 9.29 24.99 -42.15
C GLY A 229 9.02 26.48 -41.93
N ASN A 230 9.75 27.38 -42.61
CA ASN A 230 9.50 28.82 -42.62
C ASN A 230 10.05 29.47 -43.89
N PHE A 231 9.45 30.58 -44.28
CA PHE A 231 9.79 31.29 -45.51
C PHE A 231 9.22 32.73 -45.47
N ASN A 232 9.81 33.66 -46.22
CA ASN A 232 9.29 35.01 -46.39
C ASN A 232 8.38 35.08 -47.63
N VAL A 233 7.27 35.80 -47.52
CA VAL A 233 6.32 35.99 -48.62
C VAL A 233 6.91 36.94 -49.67
N GLU A 234 7.78 36.43 -50.53
CA GLU A 234 8.48 37.22 -51.54
C GLU A 234 8.53 36.54 -52.90
N ASN A 235 8.63 37.34 -53.96
CA ASN A 235 8.68 36.85 -55.34
C ASN A 235 9.82 35.84 -55.57
N ALA A 236 10.97 36.04 -54.92
CA ALA A 236 12.13 35.17 -55.04
C ALA A 236 11.87 33.78 -54.43
N GLU A 237 11.10 33.71 -53.35
CA GLU A 237 10.79 32.44 -52.70
C GLU A 237 9.61 31.73 -53.37
N LEU A 238 8.60 32.48 -53.80
CA LEU A 238 7.42 31.93 -54.47
C LEU A 238 7.64 31.63 -55.96
N GLY A 239 8.75 32.12 -56.54
CA GLY A 239 9.15 31.89 -57.93
C GLY A 239 8.37 32.69 -58.98
N THR A 240 7.55 33.66 -58.56
CA THR A 240 6.68 34.43 -59.46
C THR A 240 6.45 35.86 -58.97
N ASP A 241 6.16 36.77 -59.91
CA ASP A 241 5.69 38.13 -59.63
C ASP A 241 4.43 38.41 -60.46
N PRO A 242 3.24 38.05 -59.94
CA PRO A 242 1.97 38.13 -60.67
C PRO A 242 1.63 39.57 -61.09
N ILE A 243 2.11 40.55 -60.32
CA ILE A 243 1.83 41.96 -60.55
C ILE A 243 2.98 42.83 -60.03
N ARG A 244 3.85 43.24 -60.97
CA ARG A 244 5.03 44.07 -60.68
C ARG A 244 4.65 45.41 -60.08
N TYR A 245 5.45 45.90 -59.13
CA TYR A 245 5.31 47.19 -58.43
C TYR A 245 4.12 47.32 -57.46
N PHE A 246 3.28 46.29 -57.37
CA PHE A 246 2.20 46.25 -56.40
C PHE A 246 2.57 45.36 -55.22
N ILE A 247 2.17 45.80 -54.02
CA ILE A 247 2.26 45.00 -52.80
C ILE A 247 1.21 43.89 -52.90
N LYS A 248 1.68 42.65 -52.84
CA LYS A 248 0.86 41.46 -52.98
C LYS A 248 0.48 40.87 -51.63
N GLN A 249 -0.42 39.90 -51.67
CA GLN A 249 -0.81 39.09 -50.53
C GLN A 249 -0.77 37.62 -50.94
N LEU A 250 -0.39 36.78 -50.00
CA LEU A 250 -0.43 35.33 -50.09
C LEU A 250 -1.62 34.84 -49.29
N PHE A 251 -2.51 34.11 -49.95
CA PHE A 251 -3.65 33.44 -49.35
C PHE A 251 -3.43 31.93 -49.43
N ILE A 252 -3.50 31.24 -48.30
CA ILE A 252 -3.26 29.80 -48.16
C ILE A 252 -4.49 29.15 -47.54
N ILE A 253 -4.94 28.05 -48.13
CA ILE A 253 -5.85 27.07 -47.53
C ILE A 253 -5.04 25.81 -47.27
N TYR A 254 -5.03 25.33 -46.03
CA TYR A 254 -4.29 24.15 -45.63
C TYR A 254 -5.10 23.28 -44.68
N GLN A 255 -4.81 21.98 -44.69
CA GLN A 255 -5.36 21.01 -43.77
C GLN A 255 -4.32 20.70 -42.69
N SER A 256 -4.76 20.73 -41.42
CA SER A 256 -3.98 20.34 -40.26
C SER A 256 -4.81 19.34 -39.45
N GLY A 257 -4.42 18.06 -39.50
CA GLY A 257 -5.27 16.96 -39.03
C GLY A 257 -6.59 16.93 -39.80
N ASN A 258 -7.71 16.99 -39.08
CA ASN A 258 -9.07 16.99 -39.66
C ASN A 258 -9.63 18.39 -39.90
N GLU A 259 -8.87 19.46 -39.63
CA GLU A 259 -9.33 20.84 -39.76
C GLU A 259 -8.77 21.50 -41.02
N VAL A 260 -9.64 22.18 -41.77
CA VAL A 260 -9.23 23.08 -42.86
C VAL A 260 -9.09 24.50 -42.30
N LYS A 261 -7.92 25.09 -42.48
CA LYS A 261 -7.55 26.42 -42.00
C LYS A 261 -7.15 27.31 -43.15
N THR A 262 -7.27 28.62 -42.94
CA THR A 262 -6.85 29.64 -43.90
C THR A 262 -5.85 30.59 -43.27
N LEU A 263 -4.86 31.01 -44.04
CA LEU A 263 -3.90 32.04 -43.66
C LEU A 263 -3.85 33.12 -44.75
N LEU A 264 -3.88 34.39 -44.34
CA LEU A 264 -3.58 35.52 -45.20
C LEU A 264 -2.30 36.17 -44.69
N ALA A 265 -1.33 36.37 -45.57
CA ALA A 265 -0.06 36.99 -45.27
C ALA A 265 0.26 38.09 -46.30
N ASN A 266 0.75 39.23 -45.84
CA ASN A 266 1.18 40.30 -46.73
C ASN A 266 2.57 40.03 -47.30
N GLU A 267 2.88 40.64 -48.44
CA GLU A 267 4.22 40.57 -49.02
C GLU A 267 5.29 41.06 -48.04
N SER A 268 6.38 40.30 -47.96
CA SER A 268 7.49 40.40 -47.02
C SER A 268 7.16 40.01 -45.56
N GLU A 269 5.97 39.49 -45.24
CA GLU A 269 5.77 38.80 -43.95
C GLU A 269 6.51 37.47 -43.92
N ARG A 270 6.80 36.97 -42.72
CA ARG A 270 7.40 35.64 -42.51
C ARG A 270 6.32 34.66 -42.10
N ILE A 271 6.23 33.56 -42.84
CA ILE A 271 5.37 32.43 -42.50
C ILE A 271 6.22 31.36 -41.82
N GLU A 272 5.71 30.83 -40.71
CA GLU A 272 6.35 29.77 -39.94
C GLU A 272 5.33 28.69 -39.56
N LEU A 273 5.75 27.43 -39.63
CA LEU A 273 5.00 26.28 -39.16
C LEU A 273 5.34 26.01 -37.68
N LYS A 274 4.37 26.23 -36.79
CA LYS A 274 4.47 25.88 -35.36
C LYS A 274 3.32 24.99 -34.97
N ASP A 275 3.60 23.86 -34.33
CA ASP A 275 2.59 22.93 -33.83
C ASP A 275 1.51 22.59 -34.88
N HIS A 276 1.95 22.35 -36.12
CA HIS A 276 1.09 22.06 -37.29
C HIS A 276 0.16 23.21 -37.74
N ILE A 277 0.41 24.45 -37.29
CA ILE A 277 -0.33 25.66 -37.65
C ILE A 277 0.61 26.63 -38.37
N LEU A 278 0.14 27.22 -39.48
CA LEU A 278 0.86 28.31 -40.14
C LEU A 278 0.57 29.64 -39.47
N ILE A 279 1.63 30.36 -39.13
CA ILE A 279 1.57 31.67 -38.48
C ILE A 279 2.28 32.67 -39.39
N ALA A 280 1.59 33.75 -39.76
CA ALA A 280 2.20 34.90 -40.42
C ALA A 280 2.67 35.91 -39.36
N SER A 281 3.91 36.36 -39.49
CA SER A 281 4.55 37.32 -38.59
C SER A 281 5.05 38.52 -39.38
N THR A 282 4.78 39.71 -38.83
CA THR A 282 5.18 40.97 -39.45
C THR A 282 6.70 41.14 -39.39
N THR A 283 7.29 41.56 -40.51
CA THR A 283 8.70 41.96 -40.58
C THR A 283 8.81 43.47 -40.78
N GLU A 284 9.97 44.07 -40.46
CA GLU A 284 10.23 45.49 -40.71
C GLU A 284 10.00 45.88 -42.18
N ARG A 285 10.30 44.97 -43.11
CA ARG A 285 10.07 45.17 -44.55
C ARG A 285 8.58 45.17 -44.89
N SER A 286 7.79 44.27 -44.29
CA SER A 286 6.34 44.26 -44.43
C SER A 286 5.74 45.57 -43.89
N GLU A 287 6.15 46.02 -42.70
CA GLU A 287 5.66 47.29 -42.12
C GLU A 287 5.91 48.49 -43.03
N LYS A 288 7.11 48.59 -43.61
CA LYS A 288 7.44 49.65 -44.58
C LYS A 288 6.54 49.59 -45.81
N LYS A 289 6.27 48.40 -46.34
CA LYS A 289 5.34 48.20 -47.46
C LYS A 289 3.91 48.61 -47.08
N GLN A 290 3.40 48.15 -45.94
CA GLN A 290 2.05 48.51 -45.47
C GLN A 290 1.89 50.01 -45.24
N LYS A 291 2.89 50.66 -44.65
CA LYS A 291 2.93 52.12 -44.51
C LYS A 291 2.90 52.81 -45.89
N SER A 292 3.63 52.29 -46.87
CA SER A 292 3.58 52.78 -48.25
C SER A 292 2.18 52.64 -48.85
N LEU A 293 1.49 51.52 -48.64
CA LEU A 293 0.13 51.29 -49.15
C LEU A 293 -0.88 52.24 -48.49
N GLN A 294 -0.75 52.49 -47.19
CA GLN A 294 -1.56 53.49 -46.48
C GLN A 294 -1.32 54.89 -47.03
N ASN A 295 -0.06 55.24 -47.30
CA ASN A 295 0.29 56.53 -47.90
C ASN A 295 -0.23 56.65 -49.34
N GLN A 296 -0.25 55.57 -50.13
CA GLN A 296 -0.91 55.55 -51.45
C GLN A 296 -2.39 55.90 -51.35
N LYS A 297 -3.13 55.25 -50.45
CA LYS A 297 -4.56 55.55 -50.23
C LYS A 297 -4.79 57.00 -49.78
N LYS A 298 -3.95 57.50 -48.88
CA LYS A 298 -4.00 58.91 -48.44
C LYS A 298 -3.73 59.87 -49.60
N LEU A 299 -2.72 59.58 -50.42
CA LEU A 299 -2.39 60.38 -51.60
C LEU A 299 -3.55 60.41 -52.59
N ALA A 300 -4.14 59.27 -52.90
CA ALA A 300 -5.29 59.17 -53.77
C ALA A 300 -6.49 59.97 -53.26
N ASN A 301 -6.72 59.97 -51.95
CA ASN A 301 -7.75 60.80 -51.34
C ASN A 301 -7.46 62.30 -51.48
N ILE A 302 -6.21 62.72 -51.30
CA ILE A 302 -5.78 64.11 -51.51
C ILE A 302 -6.00 64.51 -52.97
N PHE A 303 -5.60 63.66 -53.90
CA PHE A 303 -5.69 63.93 -55.33
C PHE A 303 -6.99 63.45 -55.98
N LYS A 304 -8.03 63.14 -55.19
CA LYS A 304 -9.27 62.54 -55.71
C LYS A 304 -9.93 63.39 -56.80
N GLY A 305 -10.10 62.85 -58.00
CA GLY A 305 -10.70 63.52 -59.16
C GLY A 305 -9.69 64.22 -60.08
N GLU A 306 -10.15 65.05 -61.01
CA GLU A 306 -9.27 65.75 -61.96
C GLU A 306 -8.52 66.92 -61.30
N TRP A 307 -7.29 67.14 -61.74
CA TRP A 307 -6.43 68.28 -61.39
C TRP A 307 -5.83 68.90 -62.64
N ILE A 308 -5.51 70.18 -62.57
CA ILE A 308 -4.71 70.91 -63.55
C ILE A 308 -3.33 71.11 -62.94
N LEU A 309 -2.32 70.45 -63.51
CA LEU A 309 -0.92 70.70 -63.20
C LEU A 309 -0.42 71.84 -64.08
N LYS A 310 0.12 72.89 -63.47
CA LYS A 310 0.96 73.88 -64.13
C LYS A 310 2.41 73.63 -63.71
N TYR A 311 3.32 73.70 -64.68
CA TYR A 311 4.74 73.51 -64.42
C TYR A 311 5.56 74.60 -65.10
N SER A 312 6.62 75.06 -64.44
CA SER A 312 7.51 76.08 -65.00
C SER A 312 8.97 75.81 -64.67
N LYS A 313 9.83 75.93 -65.69
CA LYS A 313 11.29 75.92 -65.56
C LYS A 313 11.90 77.09 -66.33
N THR A 314 11.55 77.19 -67.61
CA THR A 314 11.88 78.33 -68.50
C THR A 314 10.65 78.82 -69.27
N SER A 315 9.76 77.92 -69.63
CA SER A 315 8.42 78.21 -70.17
C SER A 315 7.32 77.65 -69.25
N LEU A 316 6.14 78.26 -69.29
CA LEU A 316 4.96 77.81 -68.57
C LEU A 316 4.24 76.73 -69.39
N GLY A 317 4.07 75.55 -68.80
CA GLY A 317 3.23 74.49 -69.34
C GLY A 317 2.05 74.18 -68.41
N SER A 318 1.01 73.56 -68.96
CA SER A 318 -0.11 73.07 -68.16
C SER A 318 -0.70 71.80 -68.77
N GLU A 319 -1.09 70.86 -67.93
CA GLU A 319 -1.72 69.60 -68.32
C GLU A 319 -2.77 69.13 -67.30
N ARG A 320 -3.74 68.35 -67.76
CA ARG A 320 -4.69 67.67 -66.88
C ARG A 320 -4.06 66.41 -66.31
N VAL A 321 -4.27 66.20 -65.02
CA VAL A 321 -3.72 65.09 -64.25
C VAL A 321 -4.81 64.38 -63.48
N ILE A 322 -4.73 63.05 -63.46
CA ILE A 322 -5.53 62.19 -62.60
C ILE A 322 -4.57 61.29 -61.82
N ILE A 323 -4.77 61.20 -60.50
CA ILE A 323 -4.12 60.21 -59.65
C ILE A 323 -5.20 59.32 -59.07
N ASP A 324 -5.11 58.02 -59.33
CA ASP A 324 -6.10 57.06 -58.83
C ASP A 324 -5.72 56.48 -57.46
N ASP A 325 -6.57 55.58 -56.96
CA ASP A 325 -6.43 54.87 -55.69
C ASP A 325 -5.26 53.88 -55.63
N GLU A 326 -4.70 53.54 -56.79
CA GLU A 326 -3.48 52.76 -56.95
C GLU A 326 -2.22 53.62 -57.05
N ALA A 327 -2.35 54.94 -56.86
CA ALA A 327 -1.29 55.92 -57.02
C ALA A 327 -0.64 55.86 -58.42
N ARG A 328 -1.45 55.57 -59.45
CA ARG A 328 -1.06 55.72 -60.84
C ARG A 328 -1.36 57.15 -61.25
N TYR A 329 -0.34 57.82 -61.77
CA TYR A 329 -0.39 59.19 -62.25
C TYR A 329 -0.58 59.17 -63.77
N PHE A 330 -1.60 59.87 -64.24
CA PHE A 330 -1.89 60.03 -65.66
C PHE A 330 -1.91 61.50 -66.01
N ALA A 331 -1.09 61.93 -66.96
CA ALA A 331 -1.10 63.31 -67.44
C ALA A 331 -1.19 63.43 -68.96
N ASN A 332 -2.17 64.22 -69.41
CA ASN A 332 -2.53 64.47 -70.81
C ASN A 332 -2.73 63.19 -71.65
N GLY A 333 -3.00 62.04 -71.02
CA GLY A 333 -3.06 60.73 -71.67
C GLY A 333 -1.72 60.21 -72.24
N ILE A 334 -0.66 61.02 -72.20
CA ILE A 334 0.66 60.71 -72.78
C ILE A 334 1.61 60.19 -71.71
N HIS A 335 1.58 60.80 -70.52
CA HIS A 335 2.49 60.49 -69.43
C HIS A 335 1.78 59.59 -68.42
N SER A 336 2.40 58.45 -68.14
CA SER A 336 1.92 57.48 -67.17
C SER A 336 3.06 57.08 -66.24
N PHE A 337 2.87 57.34 -64.95
CA PHE A 337 3.85 57.02 -63.92
C PHE A 337 3.21 56.23 -62.79
N HIS A 338 3.99 55.36 -62.16
CA HIS A 338 3.72 54.86 -60.82
C HIS A 338 4.34 55.82 -59.81
N LEU A 339 3.59 56.13 -58.75
CA LEU A 339 4.10 56.92 -57.65
C LEU A 339 4.65 55.98 -56.56
N ASN A 340 5.97 56.04 -56.36
CA ASN A 340 6.69 55.21 -55.41
C ASN A 340 7.25 56.04 -54.25
N ASN A 341 7.60 55.38 -53.14
CA ASN A 341 8.21 56.02 -51.97
C ASN A 341 7.42 57.24 -51.47
N ILE A 342 6.10 57.08 -51.35
CA ILE A 342 5.20 58.17 -50.96
C ILE A 342 5.35 58.44 -49.46
N GLN A 343 5.67 59.67 -49.11
CA GLN A 343 5.72 60.17 -47.75
C GLN A 343 4.74 61.33 -47.62
N ILE A 344 3.95 61.33 -46.55
CA ILE A 344 2.97 62.38 -46.27
C ILE A 344 3.15 62.79 -44.82
N ASN A 345 3.58 64.04 -44.62
CA ASN A 345 3.81 64.66 -43.31
C ASN A 345 2.98 65.94 -43.23
N ASP A 346 1.85 65.89 -42.53
CA ASP A 346 0.88 67.00 -42.39
C ASP A 346 0.54 67.69 -43.72
N LYS A 347 1.27 68.77 -44.05
CA LYS A 347 1.09 69.56 -45.28
C LYS A 347 2.09 69.22 -46.37
N GLN A 348 3.12 68.43 -46.13
CA GLN A 348 4.11 68.04 -47.13
C GLN A 348 3.85 66.65 -47.68
N ILE A 349 3.96 66.52 -48.99
CA ILE A 349 3.87 65.26 -49.73
C ILE A 349 5.16 65.11 -50.52
N SER A 350 5.82 63.96 -50.44
CA SER A 350 6.91 63.64 -51.35
C SER A 350 6.70 62.26 -51.97
N PHE A 351 7.03 62.12 -53.24
CA PHE A 351 6.96 60.85 -53.96
C PHE A 351 7.89 60.83 -55.16
N ASN A 352 8.22 59.63 -55.62
CA ASN A 352 9.00 59.38 -56.81
C ASN A 352 8.04 59.08 -57.98
N LYS A 353 8.14 59.83 -59.08
CA LYS A 353 7.52 59.48 -60.36
C LYS A 353 8.40 58.44 -61.06
N VAL A 354 7.87 57.25 -61.25
CA VAL A 354 8.57 56.14 -61.90
C VAL A 354 7.81 55.77 -63.17
N SER A 355 8.47 55.74 -64.31
CA SER A 355 7.85 55.32 -65.57
C SER A 355 7.29 53.89 -65.49
N LEU A 356 6.39 53.52 -66.40
CA LEU A 356 5.87 52.14 -66.49
C LEU A 356 6.97 51.07 -66.64
N LYS A 357 8.16 51.46 -67.11
CA LYS A 357 9.34 50.58 -67.23
C LYS A 357 10.18 50.49 -65.93
N GLY A 358 9.77 51.16 -64.86
CA GLY A 358 10.49 51.18 -63.58
C GLY A 358 11.62 52.22 -63.48
N VAL A 359 11.82 53.07 -64.51
CA VAL A 359 12.86 54.11 -64.49
C VAL A 359 12.36 55.32 -63.71
N LEU A 360 13.14 55.76 -62.70
CA LEU A 360 12.88 56.99 -61.95
C LEU A 360 12.95 58.19 -62.90
N HIS A 361 11.85 58.95 -62.98
CA HIS A 361 11.75 60.14 -63.81
C HIS A 361 12.08 61.40 -63.01
N ALA A 362 11.40 61.61 -61.89
CA ALA A 362 11.61 62.74 -60.99
C ALA A 362 11.15 62.40 -59.57
N LYS A 363 11.60 63.17 -58.58
CA LYS A 363 11.00 63.17 -57.24
C LYS A 363 10.31 64.50 -57.01
N ASP A 364 9.04 64.44 -56.64
CA ASP A 364 8.23 65.61 -56.35
C ASP A 364 8.22 65.84 -54.84
N THR A 365 8.34 67.11 -54.43
CA THR A 365 8.10 67.55 -53.05
C THR A 365 7.07 68.68 -53.10
N LEU A 366 5.90 68.41 -52.57
CA LEU A 366 4.71 69.24 -52.66
C LEU A 366 4.26 69.68 -51.26
N THR A 367 3.60 70.83 -51.19
CA THR A 367 2.99 71.42 -50.01
C THR A 367 1.51 71.66 -50.30
N ILE A 368 0.64 71.10 -49.46
CA ILE A 368 -0.80 71.32 -49.47
C ILE A 368 -1.06 72.72 -48.93
N ILE A 369 -1.47 73.63 -49.82
CA ILE A 369 -1.86 74.99 -49.45
C ILE A 369 -3.34 74.99 -49.05
N THR A 370 -4.18 74.39 -49.89
CA THR A 370 -5.61 74.12 -49.62
C THR A 370 -6.00 72.75 -50.21
N ASP A 371 -7.24 72.31 -49.96
CA ASP A 371 -7.85 71.14 -50.60
C ASP A 371 -7.94 71.26 -52.14
N LYS A 372 -7.81 72.48 -52.68
CA LYS A 372 -7.90 72.79 -54.11
C LYS A 372 -6.58 73.26 -54.72
N LEU A 373 -5.53 73.46 -53.93
CA LEU A 373 -4.25 73.99 -54.38
C LEU A 373 -3.07 73.32 -53.65
N ILE A 374 -2.20 72.69 -54.42
CA ILE A 374 -0.98 72.04 -53.94
C ILE A 374 0.19 72.58 -54.78
N THR A 375 1.24 73.07 -54.14
CA THR A 375 2.39 73.66 -54.83
C THR A 375 3.69 72.99 -54.43
N GLY A 376 4.72 73.03 -55.27
CA GLY A 376 5.99 72.42 -54.92
C GLY A 376 7.00 72.48 -56.04
N SER A 377 7.95 71.55 -56.00
CA SER A 377 8.94 71.39 -57.05
C SER A 377 9.36 69.94 -57.21
N ASP A 378 9.94 69.63 -58.37
CA ASP A 378 10.60 68.35 -58.59
C ASP A 378 12.14 68.44 -58.53
N THR A 379 12.80 67.29 -58.54
CA THR A 379 14.27 67.19 -58.59
C THR A 379 14.89 67.67 -59.90
N LEU A 380 14.10 67.91 -60.95
CA LEU A 380 14.55 68.43 -62.23
C LEU A 380 14.48 69.98 -62.28
N GLY A 381 14.02 70.61 -61.20
CA GLY A 381 13.95 72.05 -61.03
C GLY A 381 12.66 72.69 -61.57
N TYR A 382 11.63 71.90 -61.88
CA TYR A 382 10.32 72.44 -62.24
C TYR A 382 9.59 72.88 -60.98
N LYS A 383 9.00 74.08 -61.01
CA LYS A 383 7.97 74.48 -60.04
C LYS A 383 6.64 73.89 -60.48
N LEU A 384 5.93 73.25 -59.56
CA LEU A 384 4.69 72.52 -59.80
C LEU A 384 3.54 73.18 -59.04
N GLU A 385 2.40 73.36 -59.70
CA GLU A 385 1.15 73.84 -59.10
C GLU A 385 0.01 72.93 -59.57
N TYR A 386 -0.55 72.15 -58.66
CA TYR A 386 -1.75 71.35 -58.89
C TYR A 386 -2.94 72.15 -58.37
N SER A 387 -3.89 72.46 -59.26
CA SER A 387 -5.13 73.17 -58.92
C SER A 387 -6.36 72.38 -59.37
N LYS A 388 -7.43 72.40 -58.58
CA LYS A 388 -8.71 71.82 -59.03
C LYS A 388 -9.30 72.66 -60.16
N PRO A 389 -9.80 72.05 -61.25
CA PRO A 389 -10.55 72.79 -62.26
C PRO A 389 -11.77 73.47 -61.62
N PRO A 390 -12.18 74.65 -62.10
CA PRO A 390 -13.39 75.31 -61.62
C PRO A 390 -14.60 74.38 -61.80
N ASP A 391 -15.48 74.32 -60.80
CA ASP A 391 -16.67 73.49 -60.86
C ASP A 391 -17.62 74.06 -61.92
N VAL A 392 -17.67 73.41 -63.09
CA VAL A 392 -18.46 73.85 -64.25
C VAL A 392 -19.96 73.84 -63.95
N ARG A 393 -20.39 73.21 -62.84
CA ARG A 393 -21.80 73.10 -62.43
C ARG A 393 -22.41 74.37 -61.83
N ASN A 394 -21.63 75.43 -61.58
CA ASN A 394 -22.12 76.70 -61.04
C ASN A 394 -22.11 77.86 -62.05
N ILE A 395 -22.00 77.57 -63.35
CA ILE A 395 -22.16 78.56 -64.42
C ILE A 395 -23.52 78.30 -65.08
N GLN A 396 -24.59 78.68 -64.39
CA GLN A 396 -25.92 78.86 -64.98
C GLN A 396 -26.46 80.22 -64.57
#